data_AF-A0A5J5JWJ1-F1
#
_entry.id   AF-A0A5J5JWJ1-F1
#
_cell.length_a   1.000
_cell.length_b   1.000
_cell.length_c   1.000
_cell.angle_alpha   90.00
_cell.angle_beta   90.00
_cell.angle_gamma   90.00
#
_symmetry.space_group_name_H-M   'P 1'
#
loop_
_entity.id
_entity.type
_entity.pdbx_description
1 polymer ?
#
loop_
_entity_poly.entity_id
_entity_poly.type
_entity_poly.pdbx_seq_one_letter_code
_entity_poly.pdbx_strand_id
1 'polypeptide(L)'
;MAQTLGVRPRSRSTGYDHRVTAEVLHIGEVARRTGLSVHTLRLYERAGLLAGEVRRDDAGRRVYSAWDVEWLGNCVKFRASGMPLAVISRLARLVREGTGNEAERLEVLREHQRRVTERLAQLRDCLDLIDGKVAAYERHLAADGTGEPWQRQPGPDQTLKRNSTTSPSRMT
;
A
#
# COMPACT_ATOMS: atom_id res chain seq x y z
N MET A 1 -32.44 -49.51 -17.50
CA MET A 1 -31.06 -50.05 -17.44
C MET A 1 -30.10 -48.99 -17.93
N ALA A 2 -29.66 -48.08 -17.06
CA ALA A 2 -28.71 -47.01 -17.40
C ALA A 2 -27.33 -47.39 -16.87
N GLN A 3 -26.33 -47.26 -17.74
CA GLN A 3 -24.94 -47.65 -17.55
C GLN A 3 -24.25 -46.69 -16.56
N THR A 4 -23.77 -47.20 -15.42
CA THR A 4 -22.90 -46.47 -14.49
C THR A 4 -21.45 -46.74 -14.88
N LEU A 5 -20.87 -45.88 -15.72
CA LEU A 5 -19.43 -45.86 -15.98
C LEU A 5 -18.72 -45.07 -14.88
N GLY A 6 -17.68 -45.68 -14.33
CA GLY A 6 -17.02 -45.31 -13.10
C GLY A 6 -16.37 -43.94 -13.09
N VAL A 7 -16.59 -43.21 -12.00
CA VAL A 7 -15.76 -42.08 -11.61
C VAL A 7 -14.65 -42.64 -10.71
N ARG A 8 -13.47 -42.89 -11.31
CA ARG A 8 -12.24 -43.08 -10.54
C ARG A 8 -11.99 -41.83 -9.70
N PRO A 9 -11.60 -41.93 -8.41
CA PRO A 9 -11.18 -40.76 -7.66
C PRO A 9 -9.92 -40.19 -8.33
N ARG A 10 -10.03 -38.95 -8.83
CA ARG A 10 -8.88 -38.18 -9.30
C ARG A 10 -8.01 -37.86 -8.09
N SER A 11 -6.92 -38.59 -7.92
CA SER A 11 -5.77 -38.13 -7.14
C SER A 11 -5.26 -36.83 -7.76
N ARG A 12 -5.64 -35.69 -7.16
CA ARG A 12 -5.05 -34.39 -7.50
C ARG A 12 -3.84 -34.16 -6.60
N SER A 13 -2.73 -34.71 -7.08
CA SER A 13 -1.39 -34.11 -7.04
C SER A 13 -1.40 -32.66 -6.54
N THR A 14 -0.79 -32.45 -5.38
CA THR A 14 -0.35 -31.17 -4.82
C THR A 14 0.24 -30.26 -5.91
N GLY A 15 -0.42 -29.13 -6.17
CA GLY A 15 -0.06 -28.24 -7.27
C GLY A 15 0.28 -26.82 -6.79
N TYR A 16 1.39 -26.67 -6.08
CA TYR A 16 2.18 -25.42 -6.14
C TYR A 16 3.37 -25.75 -7.03
N ASP A 17 3.16 -25.62 -8.35
CA ASP A 17 4.10 -26.05 -9.38
C ASP A 17 5.33 -25.12 -9.38
N HIS A 18 6.46 -25.65 -8.90
CA HIS A 18 7.75 -24.98 -8.75
C HIS A 18 8.61 -25.07 -10.02
N ARG A 19 8.00 -25.25 -11.20
CA ARG A 19 8.73 -25.37 -12.47
C ARG A 19 9.00 -24.00 -13.11
N VAL A 20 9.74 -23.16 -12.40
CA VAL A 20 10.62 -22.15 -12.99
C VAL A 20 11.92 -22.23 -12.19
N THR A 21 12.92 -22.87 -12.80
CA THR A 21 14.33 -23.05 -12.37
C THR A 21 14.69 -22.57 -10.96
N ALA A 22 15.12 -23.51 -10.10
CA ALA A 22 15.58 -23.29 -8.73
C ALA A 22 16.79 -22.34 -8.65
N GLU A 23 16.57 -21.04 -8.85
CA GLU A 23 17.54 -20.01 -8.50
C GLU A 23 17.54 -19.91 -6.97
N VAL A 24 18.57 -20.50 -6.38
CA VAL A 24 18.83 -20.47 -4.94
C VAL A 24 19.64 -19.21 -4.66
N LEU A 25 19.04 -18.25 -3.97
CA LEU A 25 19.61 -16.94 -3.71
C LEU A 25 20.09 -16.83 -2.27
N HIS A 26 21.28 -16.28 -2.05
CA HIS A 26 21.78 -15.99 -0.70
C HIS A 26 21.33 -14.63 -0.21
N ILE A 27 21.34 -14.44 1.12
CA ILE A 27 20.84 -13.22 1.79
C ILE A 27 21.43 -11.91 1.24
N GLY A 28 22.70 -11.93 0.81
CA GLY A 28 23.35 -10.76 0.20
C GLY A 28 22.75 -10.40 -1.16
N GLU A 29 22.42 -11.40 -1.97
CA GLU A 29 21.78 -11.17 -3.27
C GLU A 29 20.33 -10.73 -3.11
N VAL A 30 19.61 -11.32 -2.16
CA VAL A 30 18.26 -10.87 -1.80
C VAL A 30 18.26 -9.43 -1.32
N ALA A 31 19.24 -9.04 -0.50
CA ALA A 31 19.41 -7.66 -0.04
C ALA A 31 19.57 -6.69 -1.22
N ARG A 32 20.41 -7.03 -2.21
CA ARG A 32 20.58 -6.21 -3.42
C ARG A 32 19.28 -6.10 -4.22
N ARG A 33 18.61 -7.23 -4.48
CA ARG A 33 17.41 -7.28 -5.33
C ARG A 33 16.20 -6.58 -4.70
N THR A 34 16.06 -6.67 -3.38
CA THR A 34 14.92 -6.09 -2.66
C THR A 34 15.20 -4.66 -2.15
N GLY A 35 16.46 -4.21 -2.18
CA GLY A 35 16.89 -2.97 -1.55
C GLY A 35 16.89 -3.00 -0.02
N LEU A 36 16.61 -4.15 0.58
CA LEU A 36 16.62 -4.31 2.04
C LEU A 36 18.02 -4.55 2.54
N SER A 37 18.36 -3.98 3.71
CA SER A 37 19.57 -4.38 4.41
C SER A 37 19.45 -5.84 4.89
N VAL A 38 20.59 -6.53 5.03
CA VAL A 38 20.64 -7.86 5.66
C VAL A 38 20.02 -7.86 7.06
N HIS A 39 20.19 -6.76 7.81
CA HIS A 39 19.56 -6.59 9.12
C HIS A 39 18.03 -6.57 9.00
N THR A 40 17.48 -5.85 8.03
CA THR A 40 16.04 -5.77 7.77
C THR A 40 15.46 -7.11 7.31
N LEU A 41 16.19 -7.87 6.48
CA LEU A 41 15.78 -9.23 6.10
C LEU A 41 15.65 -10.14 7.33
N ARG A 42 16.63 -10.10 8.24
CA ARG A 42 16.57 -10.86 9.51
C ARG A 42 15.44 -10.39 10.43
N LEU A 43 15.14 -9.09 10.43
CA LEU A 43 13.97 -8.58 11.16
C LEU A 43 12.68 -9.15 10.58
N TYR A 44 12.54 -9.17 9.25
CA TYR A 44 11.34 -9.67 8.57
C TYR A 44 11.16 -11.17 8.80
N GLU A 45 12.25 -11.94 8.79
CA GLU A 45 12.25 -13.34 9.21
C GLU A 45 11.69 -13.53 10.62
N ARG A 46 12.25 -12.82 11.61
CA ARG A 46 11.82 -12.93 13.02
C ARG A 46 10.38 -12.50 13.25
N ALA A 47 9.90 -11.52 12.49
CA ALA A 47 8.53 -11.04 12.55
C ALA A 47 7.54 -11.92 11.76
N GLY A 48 8.00 -13.01 11.14
CA GLY A 48 7.15 -13.99 10.45
C GLY A 48 6.59 -13.49 9.12
N LEU A 49 7.27 -12.52 8.48
CA LEU A 49 6.81 -11.90 7.24
C LEU A 49 7.07 -12.76 6.00
N LEU A 50 7.91 -13.78 6.07
CA LEU A 50 8.18 -14.64 4.92
C LEU A 50 7.04 -15.64 4.68
N ALA A 51 6.60 -15.76 3.44
CA ALA A 51 5.58 -16.71 3.02
C ALA A 51 6.08 -18.16 2.90
N GLY A 52 7.35 -18.42 3.22
CA GLY A 52 7.95 -19.75 3.27
C GLY A 52 8.95 -19.85 4.43
N GLU A 53 9.33 -21.08 4.78
CA GLU A 53 10.42 -21.33 5.72
C GLU A 53 11.76 -21.04 5.03
N VAL A 54 12.67 -20.34 5.72
CA VAL A 54 14.01 -20.06 5.21
C VAL A 54 14.84 -21.33 5.25
N ARG A 55 15.16 -21.84 4.07
CA ARG A 55 16.03 -23.01 3.91
C ARG A 55 17.49 -22.64 4.18
N ARG A 56 18.30 -23.66 4.44
CA ARG A 56 19.75 -23.53 4.53
C ARG A 56 20.42 -24.44 3.52
N ASP A 57 21.54 -23.99 2.97
CA ASP A 57 22.42 -24.84 2.15
C ASP A 57 23.26 -25.79 3.04
N ASP A 58 24.03 -26.67 2.41
CA ASP A 58 24.89 -27.66 3.09
C ASP A 58 25.97 -27.00 3.96
N ALA A 59 26.30 -25.72 3.70
CA ALA A 59 27.22 -24.93 4.50
C ALA A 59 26.51 -24.16 5.65
N GLY A 60 25.22 -24.39 5.87
CA GLY A 60 24.41 -23.77 6.92
C GLY A 60 23.99 -22.32 6.64
N ARG A 61 24.21 -21.81 5.43
CA ARG A 61 23.86 -20.43 5.02
C ARG A 61 22.42 -20.37 4.56
N ARG A 62 21.74 -19.25 4.84
CA ARG A 62 20.35 -19.02 4.42
C ARG A 62 20.27 -18.94 2.90
N VAL A 63 19.23 -19.59 2.37
CA VAL A 63 18.88 -19.54 0.96
C VAL A 63 17.40 -19.24 0.77
N TYR A 64 17.12 -18.50 -0.29
CA TYR A 64 15.79 -18.01 -0.65
C TYR A 64 15.50 -18.42 -2.09
N SER A 65 14.25 -18.72 -2.37
CA SER A 65 13.77 -18.94 -3.72
C SER A 65 13.47 -17.61 -4.43
N ALA A 66 13.34 -17.64 -5.75
CA ALA A 66 12.84 -16.49 -6.51
C ALA A 66 11.48 -15.98 -6.00
N TRP A 67 10.60 -16.90 -5.60
CA TRP A 67 9.30 -16.55 -4.99
C TRP A 67 9.45 -15.79 -3.68
N ASP A 68 10.39 -16.18 -2.81
CA ASP A 68 10.64 -15.47 -1.55
C ASP A 68 11.08 -14.02 -1.81
N VAL A 69 11.86 -13.80 -2.87
CA VAL A 69 12.30 -12.45 -3.28
C VAL A 69 11.13 -11.62 -3.82
N GLU A 70 10.27 -12.20 -4.65
CA GLU A 70 9.05 -11.53 -5.12
C GLU A 70 8.13 -11.15 -3.94
N TRP A 71 7.91 -12.10 -3.03
CA TRP A 71 7.12 -11.89 -1.83
C TRP A 71 7.70 -10.78 -0.93
N LEU A 72 9.02 -10.77 -0.73
CA LEU A 72 9.71 -9.70 -0.02
C LEU A 72 9.52 -8.35 -0.70
N GLY A 73 9.60 -8.29 -2.04
CA GLY A 73 9.29 -7.09 -2.82
C GLY A 73 7.87 -6.56 -2.56
N ASN A 74 6.89 -7.45 -2.45
CA ASN A 74 5.53 -7.08 -2.06
C ASN A 74 5.47 -6.55 -0.62
N CYS A 75 6.17 -7.18 0.33
CA CYS A 75 6.26 -6.69 1.71
C CYS A 75 6.85 -5.28 1.79
N VAL A 76 7.88 -4.97 0.99
CA VAL A 76 8.45 -3.62 0.91
C VAL A 76 7.39 -2.61 0.45
N LYS A 77 6.65 -2.92 -0.63
CA LYS A 77 5.59 -2.04 -1.15
C LYS A 77 4.44 -1.88 -0.14
N PHE A 78 4.02 -2.95 0.52
CA PHE A 78 3.01 -2.88 1.58
C PHE A 78 3.45 -1.97 2.71
N ARG A 79 4.68 -2.11 3.20
CA ARG A 79 5.18 -1.24 4.25
C ARG A 79 5.33 0.22 3.79
N ALA A 80 5.81 0.45 2.58
CA ALA A 80 5.92 1.79 2.00
C ALA A 80 4.55 2.49 1.89
N SER A 81 3.50 1.73 1.56
CA SER A 81 2.11 2.21 1.52
C SER A 81 1.44 2.35 2.90
N GLY A 82 2.19 2.16 3.99
CA GLY A 82 1.69 2.33 5.36
C GLY A 82 0.98 1.11 5.96
N MET A 83 1.05 -0.07 5.34
CA MET A 83 0.49 -1.28 5.94
C MET A 83 1.29 -1.65 7.22
N PRO A 84 0.63 -1.85 8.38
CA PRO A 84 1.32 -2.25 9.60
C PRO A 84 1.98 -3.64 9.46
N LEU A 85 3.16 -3.82 10.05
CA LEU A 85 3.88 -5.11 10.00
C LEU A 85 3.02 -6.28 10.51
N ALA A 86 2.21 -6.05 11.55
CA ALA A 86 1.29 -7.08 12.07
C ALA A 86 0.27 -7.56 11.02
N VAL A 87 -0.22 -6.66 10.16
CA VAL A 87 -1.16 -7.00 9.07
C VAL A 87 -0.43 -7.76 7.96
N ILE A 88 0.80 -7.34 7.63
CA ILE A 88 1.65 -8.07 6.67
C ILE A 88 1.95 -9.48 7.19
N SER A 89 2.30 -9.65 8.46
CA SER A 89 2.52 -10.96 9.08
C SER A 89 1.26 -11.83 9.05
N ARG A 90 0.06 -11.26 9.27
CA ARG A 90 -1.22 -11.98 9.12
C ARG A 90 -1.40 -12.45 7.68
N LEU A 91 -1.15 -11.60 6.69
CA LEU A 91 -1.25 -11.96 5.28
C LEU A 91 -0.23 -13.05 4.92
N ALA A 92 1.01 -12.94 5.39
CA ALA A 92 2.05 -13.95 5.18
C ALA A 92 1.66 -15.32 5.75
N ARG A 93 1.01 -15.35 6.92
CA ARG A 93 0.45 -16.57 7.50
C ARG A 93 -0.63 -17.17 6.59
N LEU A 94 -1.59 -16.38 6.14
CA LEU A 94 -2.64 -16.85 5.24
C LEU A 94 -2.05 -17.40 3.94
N VAL A 95 -1.02 -16.75 3.39
CA VAL A 95 -0.29 -17.22 2.20
C VAL A 95 0.39 -18.57 2.44
N ARG A 96 1.05 -18.75 3.61
CA ARG A 96 1.67 -20.02 4.01
C ARG A 96 0.68 -21.17 4.12
N GLU A 97 -0.54 -20.90 4.57
CA GLU A 97 -1.60 -21.92 4.72
C GLU A 97 -2.09 -22.49 3.39
N GLY A 98 -1.74 -21.88 2.25
CA GLY A 98 -2.08 -22.41 0.93
C GLY A 98 -3.52 -22.12 0.52
N THR A 99 -4.06 -22.90 -0.41
CA THR A 99 -5.36 -22.60 -1.04
C THR A 99 -6.54 -22.81 -0.09
N GLY A 100 -7.65 -22.10 -0.31
CA GLY A 100 -8.89 -22.24 0.44
C GLY A 100 -9.19 -21.11 1.44
N ASN A 101 -8.27 -20.15 1.59
CA ASN A 101 -8.45 -18.94 2.41
C ASN A 101 -8.33 -17.64 1.59
N GLU A 102 -8.57 -17.71 0.28
CA GLU A 102 -8.44 -16.57 -0.64
C GLU A 102 -9.36 -15.41 -0.27
N ALA A 103 -10.56 -15.71 0.24
CA ALA A 103 -11.49 -14.69 0.73
C ALA A 103 -10.90 -13.88 1.89
N GLU A 104 -10.22 -14.52 2.83
CA GLU A 104 -9.58 -13.83 3.95
C GLU A 104 -8.40 -12.96 3.49
N ARG A 105 -7.60 -13.45 2.54
CA ARG A 105 -6.51 -12.68 1.93
C ARG A 105 -7.04 -11.45 1.21
N LEU A 106 -8.11 -11.63 0.44
CA LEU A 106 -8.77 -10.55 -0.29
C LEU A 106 -9.29 -9.47 0.67
N GLU A 107 -9.91 -9.86 1.78
CA GLU A 107 -10.39 -8.89 2.76
C GLU A 107 -9.26 -8.09 3.41
N VAL A 108 -8.12 -8.72 3.74
CA VAL A 108 -6.93 -8.00 4.22
C VAL A 108 -6.45 -6.95 3.21
N LEU A 109 -6.40 -7.32 1.92
CA LEU A 109 -5.95 -6.43 0.85
C LEU A 109 -6.96 -5.31 0.55
N ARG A 110 -8.26 -5.61 0.52
CA ARG A 110 -9.33 -4.62 0.31
C ARG A 110 -9.37 -3.58 1.40
N GLU A 111 -9.23 -4.01 2.65
CA GLU A 111 -9.20 -3.11 3.78
C GLU A 111 -7.99 -2.16 3.70
N HIS A 112 -6.82 -2.66 3.28
CA HIS A 112 -5.68 -1.78 3.03
C HIS A 112 -5.86 -0.89 1.80
N GLN A 113 -6.46 -1.40 0.73
CA GLN A 113 -6.78 -0.63 -0.47
C GLN A 113 -7.65 0.58 -0.15
N ARG A 114 -8.69 0.42 0.67
CA ARG A 114 -9.54 1.53 1.15
C ARG A 114 -8.72 2.61 1.84
N ARG A 115 -7.91 2.23 2.84
CA ARG A 115 -7.04 3.17 3.57
C ARG A 115 -6.06 3.92 2.68
N VAL A 116 -5.42 3.22 1.72
CA VAL A 116 -4.50 3.88 0.77
C VAL A 116 -5.26 4.84 -0.13
N THR A 117 -6.46 4.47 -0.58
CA THR A 117 -7.30 5.32 -1.44
C THR A 117 -7.73 6.59 -0.71
N GLU A 118 -8.19 6.47 0.54
CA GLU A 118 -8.52 7.61 1.40
C GLU A 118 -7.30 8.51 1.63
N ARG A 119 -6.13 7.93 1.89
CA ARG A 119 -4.89 8.70 2.06
C ARG A 119 -4.48 9.43 0.79
N LEU A 120 -4.65 8.80 -0.38
CA LEU A 120 -4.38 9.44 -1.68
C LEU A 120 -5.32 10.61 -1.93
N ALA A 121 -6.60 10.50 -1.58
CA ALA A 121 -7.55 11.61 -1.68
C ALA A 121 -7.11 12.81 -0.82
N GLN A 122 -6.79 12.57 0.46
CA GLN A 122 -6.29 13.61 1.36
C GLN A 122 -5.00 14.27 0.85
N LEU A 123 -4.07 13.49 0.32
CA LEU A 123 -2.82 14.01 -0.22
C LEU A 123 -3.04 14.85 -1.48
N ARG A 124 -4.03 14.51 -2.30
CA ARG A 124 -4.43 15.33 -3.46
C ARG A 124 -5.00 16.67 -3.01
N ASP A 125 -5.90 16.68 -2.04
CA ASP A 125 -6.45 17.93 -1.48
C ASP A 125 -5.33 18.84 -0.91
N CYS A 126 -4.34 18.26 -0.24
CA CYS A 126 -3.18 18.99 0.23
C CYS A 126 -2.32 19.53 -0.93
N LEU A 127 -2.12 18.73 -1.99
CA LEU A 127 -1.35 19.13 -3.16
C LEU A 127 -2.03 20.29 -3.90
N ASP A 128 -3.35 20.24 -4.10
CA ASP A 128 -4.11 21.30 -4.74
C ASP A 128 -3.96 22.65 -4.00
N LEU A 129 -3.96 22.61 -2.66
CA LEU A 129 -3.70 23.79 -1.83
C LEU A 129 -2.28 24.32 -2.04
N ILE A 130 -1.29 23.42 -2.06
CA ILE A 130 0.12 23.78 -2.26
C ILE A 130 0.31 24.41 -3.64
N ASP A 131 -0.23 23.79 -4.69
CA ASP A 131 -0.15 24.28 -6.07
C ASP A 131 -0.79 25.66 -6.20
N GLY A 132 -1.95 25.87 -5.58
CA GLY A 132 -2.60 27.17 -5.54
C GLY A 132 -1.74 28.24 -4.85
N LYS A 133 -1.02 27.88 -3.78
CA LYS A 133 -0.10 28.79 -3.08
C LYS A 133 1.15 29.05 -3.91
N VAL A 134 1.77 28.03 -4.50
CA VAL A 134 2.93 28.18 -5.39
C VAL A 134 2.59 29.18 -6.51
N ALA A 135 1.48 28.98 -7.21
CA ALA A 135 1.06 29.85 -8.29
C ALA A 135 0.79 31.30 -7.83
N ALA A 136 0.29 31.50 -6.60
CA ALA A 136 0.09 32.84 -6.05
C ALA A 136 1.42 33.57 -5.81
N TYR A 137 2.43 32.85 -5.30
CA TYR A 137 3.78 33.40 -5.10
C TYR A 137 4.48 33.70 -6.43
N GLU A 138 4.38 32.81 -7.41
CA GLU A 138 4.93 33.04 -8.76
C GLU A 138 4.36 34.31 -9.40
N ARG A 139 3.03 34.52 -9.32
CA ARG A 139 2.40 35.75 -9.81
C ARG A 139 2.85 37.00 -9.06
N HIS A 140 3.01 36.91 -7.74
CA HIS A 140 3.45 38.03 -6.92
C HIS A 140 4.88 38.45 -7.24
N LEU A 141 5.79 37.47 -7.40
CA LEU A 141 7.18 37.72 -7.79
C LEU A 141 7.28 38.30 -9.21
N ALA A 142 6.36 37.96 -10.11
CA ALA A 142 6.30 38.53 -11.46
C ALA A 142 5.72 39.95 -11.53
N ALA A 143 5.01 40.41 -10.49
CA ALA A 143 4.27 41.69 -10.45
C ALA A 143 4.91 42.73 -9.51
N ASP A 144 6.24 42.71 -9.36
CA ASP A 144 7.04 43.64 -8.52
C ASP A 144 6.70 43.64 -7.02
N GLY A 145 6.09 42.58 -6.49
CA GLY A 145 6.07 42.33 -5.05
C GLY A 145 5.16 43.22 -4.20
N THR A 146 4.22 43.98 -4.77
CA THR A 146 3.30 44.80 -3.97
C THR A 146 2.09 43.99 -3.49
N GLY A 147 2.04 43.66 -2.19
CA GLY A 147 0.92 42.97 -1.52
C GLY A 147 1.32 41.76 -0.66
N GLU A 148 0.40 41.18 0.11
CA GLU A 148 0.66 39.95 0.90
C GLU A 148 0.05 38.71 0.21
N PRO A 149 0.86 37.76 -0.33
CA PRO A 149 0.36 36.61 -1.10
C PRO A 149 -0.42 35.60 -0.24
N TRP A 150 -0.30 35.70 1.07
CA TRP A 150 -0.84 34.74 2.01
C TRP A 150 -2.28 35.03 2.44
N GLN A 151 -2.90 36.11 1.94
CA GLN A 151 -4.28 36.47 2.24
C GLN A 151 -5.25 35.31 1.96
N ARG A 152 -6.19 35.13 2.89
CA ARG A 152 -7.20 34.06 2.89
C ARG A 152 -8.19 34.31 1.74
N GLN A 153 -8.32 33.39 0.78
CA GLN A 153 -9.48 33.44 -0.11
C GLN A 153 -10.75 33.19 0.73
N PRO A 154 -11.81 33.99 0.55
CA PRO A 154 -13.08 33.70 1.20
C PRO A 154 -13.58 32.35 0.68
N GLY A 155 -13.85 31.42 1.60
CA GLY A 155 -14.42 30.11 1.25
C GLY A 155 -15.81 30.26 0.62
N PRO A 156 -16.32 29.24 -0.10
CA PRO A 156 -17.50 29.32 -0.96
C PRO A 156 -18.86 29.48 -0.25
N ASP A 157 -18.94 30.04 0.97
CA ASP A 157 -20.22 30.13 1.72
C ASP A 157 -20.32 31.35 2.68
N GLN A 158 -19.96 32.55 2.22
CA GLN A 158 -20.14 33.77 3.05
C GLN A 158 -20.89 34.92 2.36
N THR A 159 -21.49 34.71 1.20
CA THR A 159 -22.26 35.74 0.48
C THR A 159 -23.74 35.85 0.88
N LEU A 160 -24.22 35.00 1.79
CA LEU A 160 -25.59 35.11 2.30
C LEU A 160 -25.55 35.38 3.81
N LYS A 161 -26.32 36.38 4.25
CA LYS A 161 -26.58 36.81 5.65
C LYS A 161 -25.82 38.06 6.13
N ARG A 162 -25.90 39.19 5.41
CA ARG A 162 -25.84 40.52 6.04
C ARG A 162 -26.62 41.57 5.23
N ASN A 163 -27.94 41.52 5.30
CA ASN A 163 -28.83 42.64 4.98
C ASN A 163 -30.26 42.32 5.39
N SER A 164 -30.49 42.33 6.71
CA SER A 164 -31.82 42.43 7.28
C SER A 164 -31.77 43.10 8.65
N THR A 165 -31.46 44.40 8.70
CA THR A 165 -31.99 45.31 9.74
C THR A 165 -31.81 46.78 9.36
N THR A 166 -32.93 47.51 9.40
CA THR A 166 -33.05 48.93 9.78
C THR A 166 -32.73 50.00 8.73
N SER A 167 -33.78 50.41 8.00
CA SER A 167 -33.87 51.72 7.36
C SER A 167 -34.03 52.82 8.43
N PRO A 168 -33.29 53.94 8.40
CA PRO A 168 -33.40 55.00 9.40
C PRO A 168 -34.43 56.07 9.00
N SER A 169 -35.20 56.52 9.99
CA SER A 169 -36.18 57.61 9.93
C SER A 169 -35.59 58.99 9.55
N ARG A 170 -36.40 59.84 8.90
CA ARG A 170 -36.58 61.31 9.14
C ARG A 170 -37.82 61.79 8.36
N MET A 171 -38.87 62.29 9.04
CA MET A 171 -39.15 63.70 9.36
C MET A 171 -39.13 64.63 8.13
N THR A 172 -40.32 64.97 7.65
CA THR A 172 -40.88 66.34 7.54
C THR A 172 -42.39 66.24 7.56
#